data_AF-A0A377ZUE9-F1
#
_entry.id   AF-A0A377ZUE9-F1
#
_cell.length_a   1.000
_cell.length_b   1.000
_cell.length_c   1.000
_cell.angle_alpha   90.00
_cell.angle_beta   90.00
_cell.angle_gamma   90.00
#
_symmetry.space_group_name_H-M   'P 1'
#
loop_
_entity.id
_entity.type
_entity.pdbx_description
1 polymer ?
#
loop_
_entity_poly.entity_id
_entity_poly.type
_entity_poly.pdbx_seq_one_letter_code
_entity_poly.pdbx_strand_id
1 'polypeptide(L)'
;MSYPAHVILRYEIERALIDGEIEVDDIPSLWDEKMQHWLGLSTTGNYRDGCMQDIHWTDGGFGYFPSYTLGAMYAAQLMAAARRALPTLDRDIEEGDFSALFDWLRQNIWQHGSRFTTSQLIQQATGEDLNSRYFREHLTTRYL
;
A
#
# COMPACT_ATOMS: atom_id res chain seq x y z
N MET A 1 -9.93 2.67 -4.59
CA MET A 1 -9.54 2.27 -5.96
C MET A 1 -8.32 3.03 -6.47
N SER A 2 -8.34 4.37 -6.53
CA SER A 2 -7.25 5.17 -7.12
C SER A 2 -5.98 5.33 -6.26
N TYR A 3 -6.04 5.09 -4.95
CA TYR A 3 -4.92 5.34 -4.05
C TYR A 3 -3.55 4.76 -4.50
N PRO A 4 -3.44 3.50 -4.96
CA PRO A 4 -2.16 2.95 -5.42
C PRO A 4 -1.52 3.73 -6.59
N ALA A 5 -2.33 4.36 -7.46
CA ALA A 5 -1.80 5.17 -8.55
C ALA A 5 -0.99 6.38 -8.04
N HIS A 6 -1.45 7.02 -6.96
CA HIS A 6 -0.73 8.12 -6.33
C HIS A 6 0.62 7.67 -5.74
N VAL A 7 0.69 6.42 -5.26
CA VAL A 7 1.94 5.84 -4.73
C VAL A 7 2.88 5.46 -5.88
N ILE A 8 2.35 4.85 -6.95
CA ILE A 8 3.15 4.44 -8.12
C ILE A 8 3.84 5.64 -8.77
N LEU A 9 3.12 6.75 -9.01
CA LEU A 9 3.74 7.92 -9.63
C LEU A 9 4.90 8.48 -8.80
N ARG A 10 4.78 8.49 -7.47
CA ARG A 10 5.83 8.95 -6.56
C ARG A 10 7.02 8.02 -6.60
N TYR A 11 6.78 6.70 -6.52
CA TYR A 11 7.83 5.70 -6.64
C TYR A 11 8.61 5.81 -7.96
N GLU A 12 7.91 6.01 -9.08
CA GLU A 12 8.57 6.15 -10.39
C GLU A 12 9.43 7.41 -10.46
N ILE A 13 8.97 8.54 -9.91
CA ILE A 13 9.75 9.78 -9.84
C ILE A 13 10.95 9.61 -8.89
N GLU A 14 10.75 9.05 -7.71
CA GLU A 14 11.82 8.79 -6.73
C GLU A 14 12.90 7.90 -7.33
N ARG A 15 12.51 6.83 -8.01
CA ARG A 15 13.45 5.91 -8.66
C ARG A 15 14.26 6.63 -9.73
N ALA A 16 13.62 7.39 -10.62
CA ALA A 16 14.32 8.13 -11.67
C ALA A 16 15.29 9.18 -11.11
N LEU A 17 14.92 9.88 -10.02
CA LEU A 17 15.82 10.81 -9.32
C LEU A 17 17.05 10.09 -8.74
N ILE A 18 16.83 8.96 -8.05
CA ILE A 18 17.90 8.20 -7.40
C ILE A 18 18.83 7.55 -8.43
N ASP A 19 18.28 7.07 -9.54
CA ASP A 19 19.03 6.47 -10.64
C ASP A 19 19.79 7.54 -11.48
N GLY A 20 19.55 8.83 -11.24
CA GLY A 20 20.20 9.94 -11.95
C GLY A 20 19.67 10.15 -13.37
N GLU A 21 18.46 9.67 -13.66
CA GLU A 21 17.81 9.77 -14.97
C GLU A 21 17.12 11.14 -15.17
N ILE A 22 16.79 11.83 -14.08
CA ILE A 22 16.11 13.13 -14.06
C ILE A 22 16.71 14.04 -12.99
N GLU A 23 16.55 15.35 -13.17
CA GLU A 23 16.92 16.36 -12.18
C GLU A 23 15.67 16.89 -11.44
N VAL A 24 15.89 17.63 -10.34
CA VAL A 24 14.79 18.17 -9.51
C VAL A 24 13.84 19.08 -10.33
N ASP A 25 14.38 19.81 -11.30
CA ASP A 25 13.62 20.72 -12.16
C ASP A 25 12.65 19.97 -13.10
N ASP A 26 12.85 18.67 -13.32
CA ASP A 26 11.98 17.82 -14.14
C ASP A 26 10.75 17.30 -13.36
N ILE A 27 10.75 17.38 -12.03
CA ILE A 27 9.68 16.83 -11.18
C ILE A 27 8.29 17.38 -11.56
N PRO A 28 8.08 18.70 -11.76
CA PRO A 28 6.75 19.23 -12.03
C PRO A 28 6.13 18.72 -13.34
N SER A 29 6.93 18.56 -14.40
CA SER A 29 6.44 18.06 -15.69
C SER A 29 6.14 16.57 -15.64
N LEU A 30 7.04 15.78 -15.04
CA LEU A 30 6.85 14.33 -14.86
C LEU A 30 5.69 14.01 -13.92
N TRP A 31 5.46 14.86 -12.91
CA TRP A 31 4.28 14.73 -12.06
C TRP A 31 2.99 14.89 -12.86
N ASP A 32 2.89 15.95 -13.68
CA ASP A 32 1.71 16.18 -14.53
C ASP A 32 1.50 15.02 -15.52
N GLU A 33 2.57 14.57 -16.19
CA GLU A 33 2.53 13.44 -17.11
C GLU A 33 1.98 12.18 -16.44
N LYS A 34 2.50 11.83 -15.26
CA LYS A 34 2.08 10.62 -14.53
C LYS A 34 0.68 10.75 -13.94
N MET A 35 0.29 11.93 -13.45
CA MET A 35 -1.08 12.21 -13.01
C MET A 35 -2.08 12.05 -14.17
N GLN A 36 -1.73 12.52 -15.36
CA GLN A 36 -2.55 12.32 -16.56
C GLN A 36 -2.63 10.84 -16.93
N HIS A 37 -1.49 10.14 -16.97
CA HIS A 37 -1.43 8.73 -17.34
C HIS A 37 -2.26 7.85 -16.40
N TRP A 38 -2.10 8.02 -15.09
CA TRP A 38 -2.70 7.13 -14.09
C TRP A 38 -4.11 7.54 -13.65
N LEU A 39 -4.41 8.84 -13.66
CA LEU A 39 -5.63 9.39 -13.06
C LEU A 39 -6.43 10.30 -14.00
N GLY A 40 -5.89 10.64 -15.18
CA GLY A 40 -6.55 11.50 -16.17
C GLY A 40 -6.69 12.96 -15.71
N LEU A 41 -5.80 13.44 -14.84
CA LEU A 41 -5.84 14.78 -14.25
C LEU A 41 -4.57 15.55 -14.56
N SER A 42 -4.71 16.82 -14.96
CA SER A 42 -3.59 17.75 -15.08
C SER A 42 -3.31 18.45 -13.75
N THR A 43 -2.02 18.63 -13.45
CA THR A 43 -1.52 19.49 -12.35
C THR A 43 -0.69 20.66 -12.87
N THR A 44 -0.66 20.90 -14.19
CA THR A 44 0.09 22.00 -14.81
C THR A 44 -0.26 23.33 -14.16
N GLY A 45 0.76 24.02 -13.66
CA GLY A 45 0.61 25.31 -12.97
C GLY A 45 0.04 25.22 -11.54
N ASN A 46 -0.28 24.03 -11.03
CA ASN A 46 -0.72 23.82 -9.66
C ASN A 46 0.28 22.96 -8.89
N TYR A 47 1.31 23.60 -8.31
CA TYR A 47 2.29 22.88 -7.49
C TYR A 47 1.74 22.50 -6.12
N ARG A 48 0.83 23.31 -5.55
CA ARG A 48 0.22 23.10 -4.23
C ARG A 48 -0.50 21.75 -4.16
N ASP A 49 -1.34 21.45 -5.15
CA ASP A 49 -2.04 20.16 -5.24
C ASP A 49 -1.37 19.21 -6.25
N GLY A 50 -0.16 19.56 -6.70
CA GLY A 50 0.71 18.80 -7.59
C GLY A 50 1.90 18.23 -6.83
N CYS A 51 3.11 18.44 -7.35
CA CYS A 51 4.34 17.86 -6.79
C CYS A 51 4.72 18.33 -5.38
N MET A 52 4.17 19.45 -4.89
CA MET A 52 4.43 19.97 -3.54
C MET A 52 3.34 19.60 -2.53
N GLN A 53 2.43 18.68 -2.87
CA GLN A 53 1.29 18.34 -2.00
C GLN A 53 1.68 17.60 -0.71
N ASP A 54 2.83 16.93 -0.71
CA ASP A 54 3.31 16.09 0.38
C ASP A 54 4.67 16.59 0.90
N ILE A 55 4.89 16.43 2.21
CA ILE A 55 6.11 16.85 2.91
C ILE A 55 7.27 15.85 2.77
N HIS A 56 7.02 14.63 2.29
CA HIS A 56 7.98 13.52 2.39
C HIS A 56 9.31 13.83 1.71
N TRP A 57 9.30 14.42 0.51
CA TRP A 57 10.54 14.75 -0.19
C TRP A 57 11.32 15.88 0.49
N THR A 58 10.63 16.87 1.06
CA THR A 58 11.29 17.94 1.83
C THR A 58 11.87 17.45 3.16
N ASP A 59 11.27 16.40 3.72
CA ASP A 59 11.75 15.74 4.95
C ASP A 59 12.75 14.61 4.68
N GLY A 60 13.14 14.38 3.41
CA GLY A 60 14.10 13.35 3.01
C GLY A 60 13.55 11.91 3.01
N GLY A 61 12.23 11.73 3.09
CA GLY A 61 11.52 10.45 3.09
C GLY A 61 11.45 9.74 1.74
N PHE A 62 12.56 9.65 1.01
CA PHE A 62 12.65 8.89 -0.24
C PHE A 62 12.54 7.38 0.00
N GLY A 63 11.83 6.68 -0.89
CA GLY A 63 11.54 5.24 -0.74
C GLY A 63 10.47 4.92 0.31
N TYR A 64 9.83 5.94 0.89
CA TYR A 64 8.80 5.78 1.92
C TYR A 64 7.43 5.46 1.32
N PHE A 65 7.03 6.13 0.23
CA PHE A 65 5.68 5.99 -0.34
C PHE A 65 5.26 4.55 -0.69
N PRO A 66 6.14 3.68 -1.24
CA PRO A 66 5.78 2.29 -1.51
C PRO A 66 5.20 1.57 -0.28
N SER A 67 5.61 1.94 0.94
CA SER A 67 5.11 1.33 2.18
C SER A 67 3.59 1.43 2.35
N TYR A 68 2.96 2.51 1.88
CA TYR A 68 1.51 2.69 2.00
C TYR A 68 0.73 1.66 1.19
N THR A 69 1.13 1.42 -0.06
CA THR A 69 0.46 0.44 -0.93
C THR A 69 0.81 -0.99 -0.49
N LEU A 70 2.05 -1.23 -0.04
CA LEU A 70 2.43 -2.50 0.58
C LEU A 70 1.57 -2.80 1.80
N GLY A 71 1.29 -1.82 2.66
CA GLY A 71 0.39 -1.97 3.81
C GLY A 71 -1.02 -2.43 3.42
N ALA A 72 -1.60 -1.82 2.38
CA ALA A 72 -2.91 -2.23 1.85
C ALA A 72 -2.89 -3.66 1.28
N MET A 73 -1.80 -4.04 0.60
CA MET A 73 -1.62 -5.40 0.09
C MET A 73 -1.49 -6.43 1.21
N TYR A 74 -0.66 -6.16 2.22
CA TYR A 74 -0.55 -7.01 3.40
C TYR A 74 -1.88 -7.15 4.13
N ALA A 75 -2.63 -6.06 4.31
CA ALA A 75 -3.94 -6.09 4.96
C ALA A 75 -4.91 -7.03 4.24
N ALA A 76 -4.99 -6.96 2.90
CA ALA A 76 -5.85 -7.84 2.12
C ALA A 76 -5.42 -9.31 2.21
N GLN A 77 -4.12 -9.59 2.13
CA GLN A 77 -3.59 -10.95 2.25
C GLN A 77 -3.78 -11.54 3.65
N LEU A 78 -3.56 -10.74 4.69
CA LEU A 78 -3.80 -11.13 6.08
C LEU A 78 -5.28 -11.40 6.34
N MET A 79 -6.18 -10.55 5.84
CA MET A 79 -7.62 -10.78 5.97
C MET A 79 -8.05 -12.07 5.25
N ALA A 80 -7.51 -12.35 4.07
CA ALA A 80 -7.78 -13.60 3.36
C ALA A 80 -7.27 -14.82 4.15
N ALA A 81 -6.10 -14.74 4.78
CA ALA A 81 -5.58 -15.79 5.65
C ALA A 81 -6.43 -15.97 6.92
N ALA A 82 -6.82 -14.88 7.56
CA ALA A 82 -7.69 -14.90 8.74
C ALA A 82 -9.05 -15.55 8.44
N ARG A 83 -9.69 -15.21 7.30
CA ARG A 83 -10.94 -15.86 6.87
C ARG A 83 -10.81 -17.36 6.64
N ARG A 84 -9.67 -17.84 6.12
CA ARG A 84 -9.40 -19.27 5.98
C ARG A 84 -9.26 -19.96 7.34
N ALA A 85 -8.64 -19.29 8.31
CA ALA A 85 -8.43 -19.84 9.65
C ALA A 85 -9.68 -19.74 10.55
N LEU A 86 -10.55 -18.77 10.30
CA LEU A 86 -11.73 -18.43 11.09
C LEU A 86 -12.98 -18.42 10.20
N PRO A 87 -13.65 -19.58 9.99
CA PRO A 87 -14.79 -19.67 9.07
C PRO A 87 -15.99 -18.79 9.43
N THR A 88 -16.12 -18.36 10.69
CA THR A 88 -17.20 -17.48 11.18
C THR A 88 -16.87 -15.99 11.13
N LEU A 89 -15.65 -15.63 10.71
CA LEU A 89 -15.09 -14.28 10.87
C LEU A 89 -15.99 -13.17 10.35
N ASP A 90 -16.57 -13.32 9.16
CA ASP A 90 -17.40 -12.27 8.57
C ASP A 90 -18.69 -12.03 9.39
N ARG A 91 -19.33 -13.11 9.88
CA ARG A 91 -20.48 -13.00 10.79
C ARG A 91 -20.09 -12.36 12.12
N ASP A 92 -18.97 -12.77 12.70
CA ASP A 92 -18.50 -12.24 13.98
C ASP A 92 -18.22 -10.72 13.87
N ILE A 93 -17.65 -10.27 12.73
CA ILE A 93 -17.49 -8.84 12.41
C ILE A 93 -18.83 -8.12 12.27
N GLU A 94 -19.83 -8.72 11.61
CA GLU A 94 -21.18 -8.15 11.47
C GLU A 94 -21.87 -7.97 12.84
N GLU A 95 -21.62 -8.88 13.78
CA GLU A 95 -22.09 -8.82 15.16
C GLU A 95 -21.26 -7.86 16.05
N GLY A 96 -20.16 -7.32 15.52
CA GLY A 96 -19.25 -6.43 16.22
C GLY A 96 -18.25 -7.13 17.15
N ASP A 97 -18.13 -8.45 17.05
CA ASP A 97 -17.14 -9.24 17.79
C ASP A 97 -15.85 -9.43 16.97
N PHE A 98 -14.80 -8.75 17.40
CA PHE A 98 -13.47 -8.83 16.78
C PHE A 98 -12.49 -9.72 17.56
N SER A 99 -12.95 -10.38 18.62
CA SER A 99 -12.08 -11.09 19.58
C SER A 99 -11.26 -12.18 18.88
N ALA A 100 -11.90 -13.01 18.05
CA ALA A 100 -11.23 -14.06 17.29
C ALA A 100 -10.20 -13.50 16.30
N LEU A 101 -10.52 -12.39 15.62
CA LEU A 101 -9.60 -11.73 14.71
C LEU A 101 -8.37 -11.17 15.45
N PHE A 102 -8.59 -10.52 16.59
CA PHE A 102 -7.51 -9.95 17.39
C PHE A 102 -6.62 -11.03 17.99
N ASP A 103 -7.19 -12.15 18.42
CA ASP A 103 -6.43 -13.30 18.87
C ASP A 103 -5.58 -13.89 17.74
N TRP A 104 -6.15 -14.03 16.55
CA TRP A 104 -5.40 -14.49 15.38
C TRP A 104 -4.27 -13.52 15.02
N LEU A 105 -4.53 -12.21 14.98
CA LEU A 105 -3.49 -11.20 14.69
C LEU A 105 -2.42 -11.15 15.78
N ARG A 106 -2.80 -11.27 17.05
CA ARG A 106 -1.86 -11.36 18.17
C ARG A 106 -0.93 -12.54 18.00
N GLN A 107 -1.48 -13.71 17.66
CA GLN A 107 -0.72 -14.95 17.53
C GLN A 107 0.18 -14.97 16.29
N ASN A 108 -0.27 -14.42 15.17
CA ASN A 108 0.44 -14.55 13.90
C ASN A 108 1.27 -13.33 13.51
N ILE A 109 0.99 -12.15 14.09
CA ILE A 109 1.61 -10.88 13.70
C ILE A 109 2.17 -10.14 14.93
N TRP A 110 1.30 -9.67 15.82
CA TRP A 110 1.68 -8.64 16.79
C TRP A 110 2.69 -9.12 17.84
N GLN A 111 2.55 -10.35 18.35
CA GLN A 111 3.45 -10.84 19.41
C GLN A 111 4.89 -11.03 18.95
N HIS A 112 5.14 -11.12 17.63
CA HIS A 112 6.46 -11.36 17.09
C HIS A 112 7.32 -10.10 17.00
N GLY A 113 6.71 -8.91 16.97
CA GLY A 113 7.42 -7.65 16.79
C GLY A 113 8.39 -7.72 15.60
N SER A 114 9.64 -7.31 15.80
CA SER A 114 10.71 -7.37 14.79
C SER A 114 11.53 -8.66 14.83
N ARG A 115 11.00 -9.76 15.39
CA ARG A 115 11.71 -11.05 15.46
C ARG A 115 11.99 -11.66 14.08
N PHE A 116 11.11 -11.41 13.11
CA PHE A 116 11.20 -11.92 11.75
C PHE A 116 11.31 -10.77 10.76
N THR A 117 11.90 -11.04 9.59
CA THR A 117 11.76 -10.10 8.46
C THR A 117 10.29 -10.06 8.02
N THR A 118 9.87 -8.98 7.36
CA THR A 118 8.47 -8.84 6.90
C THR A 118 8.04 -10.01 6.01
N SER A 119 8.87 -10.43 5.04
CA SER A 119 8.55 -11.59 4.18
C SER A 119 8.41 -12.88 5.01
N GLN A 120 9.32 -13.13 5.97
CA GLN A 120 9.20 -14.31 6.85
C GLN A 120 7.93 -14.28 7.70
N LEU A 121 7.59 -13.12 8.29
CA LEU A 121 6.39 -12.97 9.10
C LEU A 121 5.11 -13.24 8.28
N ILE A 122 5.06 -12.72 7.06
CA ILE A 122 3.90 -12.85 6.18
C ILE A 122 3.79 -14.26 5.61
N GLN A 123 4.90 -14.88 5.21
CA GLN A 123 4.96 -16.29 4.82
C GLN A 123 4.47 -17.20 5.95
N GLN A 124 4.89 -16.95 7.20
CA GLN A 124 4.44 -17.73 8.36
C GLN A 124 2.95 -17.53 8.65
N ALA A 125 2.47 -16.29 8.64
CA ALA A 125 1.08 -15.98 8.97
C ALA A 125 0.08 -16.39 7.88
N THR A 126 0.50 -16.37 6.60
CA THR A 126 -0.42 -16.49 5.46
C THR A 126 -0.18 -17.71 4.58
N GLY A 127 1.00 -18.33 4.68
CA GLY A 127 1.42 -19.52 3.92
C GLY A 127 2.09 -19.21 2.59
N GLU A 128 2.21 -17.95 2.19
CA GLU A 128 2.88 -17.51 0.95
C GLU A 128 3.51 -16.11 1.11
N ASP A 129 4.44 -15.77 0.23
CA ASP A 129 5.02 -14.43 0.14
C ASP A 129 3.95 -13.39 -0.24
N LEU A 130 4.31 -12.10 -0.18
CA LEU A 130 3.39 -11.03 -0.55
C LEU A 130 2.84 -11.23 -1.98
N ASN A 131 1.52 -11.27 -2.11
CA ASN A 131 0.84 -11.53 -3.37
C ASN A 131 -0.24 -10.47 -3.64
N SER A 132 -0.05 -9.68 -4.70
CA SER A 132 -0.96 -8.60 -5.10
C SER A 132 -2.36 -9.09 -5.50
N ARG A 133 -2.51 -10.39 -5.79
CA ARG A 133 -3.81 -11.01 -6.11
C ARG A 133 -4.85 -10.75 -5.04
N TYR A 134 -4.50 -10.84 -3.75
CA TYR A 134 -5.44 -10.63 -2.64
C TYR A 134 -5.99 -9.21 -2.60
N PHE A 135 -5.13 -8.22 -2.85
CA PHE A 135 -5.56 -6.83 -2.90
C PHE A 135 -6.46 -6.57 -4.11
N ARG A 136 -6.10 -7.13 -5.27
CA ARG A 136 -6.95 -7.06 -6.47
C ARG A 136 -8.32 -7.69 -6.21
N GLU A 137 -8.36 -8.90 -5.65
CA GLU A 137 -9.61 -9.61 -5.30
C GLU A 137 -10.46 -8.79 -4.33
N HIS A 138 -9.85 -8.23 -3.28
CA HIS A 138 -10.55 -7.35 -2.34
C HIS A 138 -11.22 -6.17 -3.05
N LEU A 139 -10.50 -5.51 -3.96
CA LEU A 139 -11.03 -4.39 -4.72
C LEU A 139 -12.14 -4.83 -5.68
N THR A 140 -11.97 -5.93 -6.41
CA THR A 140 -13.00 -6.41 -7.33
C THR A 140 -14.27 -6.81 -6.58
N THR A 141 -14.17 -7.59 -5.50
CA THR A 141 -15.33 -8.02 -4.71
C THR A 141 -16.09 -6.84 -4.08
N ARG A 142 -15.39 -5.75 -3.75
CA ARG A 142 -16.01 -4.60 -3.10
C ARG A 142 -16.69 -3.64 -4.09
N TYR A 143 -16.23 -3.58 -5.34
CA TYR A 143 -16.60 -2.52 -6.26
C TYR A 143 -17.12 -2.98 -7.63
N LEU A 144 -17.07 -4.27 -7.95
CA LEU A 144 -17.62 -4.88 -9.16
C LEU A 144 -18.60 -5.99 -8.78
#